data_AF-A0A9W9T5U6-F1
#
_entry.id   AF-A0A9W9T5U6-F1
#
_cell.length_a   1.000
_cell.length_b   1.000
_cell.length_c   1.000
_cell.angle_alpha   90.00
_cell.angle_beta   90.00
_cell.angle_gamma   90.00
#
_symmetry.space_group_name_H-M   'P 1'
#
loop_
_entity.id
_entity.type
_entity.pdbx_description
1 polymer ?
#
loop_
_entity_poly.entity_id
_entity_poly.type
_entity_poly.pdbx_seq_one_letter_code
_entity_poly.pdbx_strand_id
1 'polypeptide(L)'
;MGLRGVQLGLRAWEFVWTLLVMALIGNMIAEAFAGNPGVVNYSIYTSVFSMFTLFYLVPASFNLDWALHPIIMIVIDLLNCIFFFCAAIALAAKLECHSCGDQKYLDRNEITNGSHNKSKRCREAQASVAFLWFAWAGYMASVIVSFFMSRSASSNGRSSRTGSRRAPNMAQV
;
A
#
# COMPACT_ATOMS: atom_id res chain seq x y z
N MET A 1 19.56 -5.53 -12.50
CA MET A 1 19.78 -5.03 -11.13
C MET A 1 18.95 -3.78 -10.81
N GLY A 2 18.86 -2.79 -11.71
CA GLY A 2 18.08 -1.55 -11.47
C GLY A 2 16.61 -1.75 -11.04
N LEU A 3 15.85 -2.60 -11.72
CA LEU A 3 14.44 -2.86 -11.39
C LEU A 3 14.21 -3.46 -9.99
N ARG A 4 15.14 -4.29 -9.50
CA ARG A 4 15.07 -4.84 -8.13
C ARG A 4 15.33 -3.75 -7.08
N GLY A 5 16.25 -2.83 -7.36
CA GLY A 5 16.51 -1.68 -6.50
C GLY A 5 15.33 -0.72 -6.42
N VAL A 6 14.66 -0.46 -7.55
CA VAL A 6 13.42 0.33 -7.60
C VAL A 6 12.32 -0.34 -6.78
N GLN A 7 12.14 -1.65 -6.92
CA GLN A 7 11.14 -2.40 -6.15
C GLN A 7 11.42 -2.33 -4.64
N LEU A 8 12.68 -2.50 -4.21
CA LEU A 8 13.05 -2.37 -2.80
C LEU A 8 12.81 -0.95 -2.27
N GLY A 9 13.12 0.08 -3.07
CA GLY A 9 12.84 1.47 -2.73
C GLY A 9 11.34 1.75 -2.58
N LEU A 10 10.51 1.19 -3.46
CA LEU A 10 9.05 1.27 -3.36
C LEU A 10 8.52 0.55 -2.10
N ARG A 11 9.08 -0.60 -1.72
CA ARG A 11 8.71 -1.28 -0.46
C ARG A 11 9.02 -0.43 0.77
N ALA A 12 10.19 0.20 0.81
CA ALA A 12 10.55 1.08 1.91
C ALA A 12 9.60 2.30 1.98
N TRP A 13 9.27 2.86 0.82
CA TRP A 13 8.29 3.95 0.71
C TRP A 13 6.92 3.54 1.26
N GLU A 14 6.37 2.43 0.75
CA GLU A 14 5.10 1.85 1.21
C GLU A 14 5.11 1.60 2.72
N PHE A 15 6.19 1.03 3.25
CA PHE A 15 6.34 0.75 4.68
C PHE A 15 6.30 2.01 5.53
N VAL A 16 7.05 3.05 5.16
CA VAL A 16 7.10 4.31 5.92
C VAL A 16 5.72 4.97 5.96
N TRP A 17 5.05 5.10 4.82
CA TRP A 17 3.74 5.75 4.79
C TRP A 17 2.66 4.92 5.49
N THR A 18 2.69 3.60 5.33
CA THR A 18 1.77 2.70 6.04
C THR A 18 1.94 2.80 7.55
N LEU A 19 3.19 2.85 8.03
CA LEU A 19 3.50 3.02 9.46
C LEU A 19 3.00 4.36 9.99
N LEU A 20 3.21 5.46 9.26
CA LEU A 20 2.74 6.78 9.66
C LEU A 20 1.21 6.86 9.73
N VAL A 21 0.51 6.29 8.75
CA VAL A 21 -0.97 6.22 8.76
C VAL A 21 -1.44 5.38 9.95
N MET A 22 -0.85 4.21 10.17
CA MET A 22 -1.19 3.33 11.29
C MET A 22 -1.01 4.03 12.64
N ALA A 23 0.10 4.74 12.83
CA ALA A 23 0.42 5.44 14.08
C ALA A 23 -0.56 6.59 14.36
N LEU A 24 -0.85 7.43 13.36
CA LEU A 24 -1.77 8.56 13.53
C LEU A 24 -3.21 8.10 13.74
N ILE A 25 -3.69 7.16 12.93
CA ILE A 25 -5.06 6.65 13.06
C ILE A 25 -5.22 5.85 14.35
N GLY A 26 -4.18 5.10 14.76
CA GLY A 26 -4.13 4.45 16.07
C GLY A 26 -4.22 5.45 17.22
N ASN A 27 -3.51 6.58 17.15
CA ASN A 27 -3.63 7.63 18.15
C ASN A 27 -5.03 8.26 18.18
N MET A 28 -5.64 8.49 17.01
CA MET A 28 -7.02 9.00 16.93
C MET A 28 -8.04 8.03 17.57
N ILE A 29 -7.82 6.72 17.49
CA ILE A 29 -8.67 5.70 18.12
C ILE A 29 -8.46 5.70 19.63
N ALA A 30 -7.21 5.78 20.11
CA ALA A 30 -6.89 5.81 21.53
C ALA A 30 -7.48 7.03 22.25
N GLU A 31 -7.61 8.17 21.56
CA GLU A 31 -8.23 9.39 22.07
C GLU A 31 -9.76 9.43 21.91
N ALA A 32 -10.39 8.40 21.34
CA ALA A 32 -11.83 8.38 21.08
C ALA A 32 -12.62 8.00 22.35
N PHE A 33 -13.56 8.86 22.77
CA PHE A 33 -14.45 8.59 23.92
C PHE A 33 -15.90 8.28 23.53
N ALA A 34 -16.38 8.78 22.39
CA ALA A 34 -17.79 8.66 21.96
C ALA A 34 -18.00 7.65 20.81
N GLY A 35 -17.15 6.62 20.74
CA GLY A 35 -17.09 5.73 19.59
C GLY A 35 -16.34 6.33 18.41
N ASN A 36 -16.06 5.51 17.40
CA ASN A 36 -15.21 5.87 16.28
C ASN A 36 -15.97 5.70 14.96
N PRO A 37 -15.98 6.71 14.07
CA PRO A 37 -16.71 6.62 12.81
C PRO A 37 -16.15 5.49 11.94
N GLY A 38 -17.03 4.86 11.17
CA GLY A 38 -16.68 3.69 10.35
C GLY A 38 -15.53 3.92 9.37
N VAL A 39 -15.33 5.17 8.92
CA VAL A 39 -14.22 5.53 8.04
C VAL A 39 -12.87 5.40 8.73
N VAL A 40 -12.76 5.83 10.00
CA VAL A 40 -11.50 5.70 10.76
C VAL A 40 -11.19 4.22 11.04
N ASN A 41 -12.22 3.41 11.31
CA ASN A 41 -12.08 1.96 11.47
C ASN A 41 -11.64 1.27 10.16
N TYR A 42 -12.15 1.72 9.01
CA TYR A 42 -11.71 1.21 7.72
C TYR A 42 -10.27 1.61 7.39
N SER A 43 -9.87 2.83 7.73
CA SER A 43 -8.49 3.30 7.51
C SER A 43 -7.48 2.55 8.38
N ILE A 44 -7.78 2.25 9.66
CA ILE A 44 -6.89 1.41 10.47
C ILE A 44 -6.84 -0.03 9.93
N TYR A 45 -7.96 -0.62 9.50
CA TYR A 45 -7.98 -1.92 8.85
C TYR A 45 -7.04 -1.96 7.63
N THR A 46 -7.14 -0.95 6.76
CA THR A 46 -6.31 -0.83 5.55
C THR A 46 -4.83 -0.77 5.91
N SER A 47 -4.48 -0.01 6.94
CA SER A 47 -3.11 0.14 7.43
C SER A 47 -2.55 -1.16 8.01
N VAL A 48 -3.35 -1.87 8.82
CA VAL A 48 -2.98 -3.15 9.43
C VAL A 48 -2.80 -4.22 8.37
N PHE A 49 -3.75 -4.33 7.43
CA PHE A 49 -3.70 -5.27 6.31
C PHE A 49 -2.43 -5.03 5.49
N SER A 50 -2.17 -3.78 5.17
CA SER A 50 -0.98 -3.37 4.44
C SER A 50 0.31 -3.73 5.17
N MET A 51 0.40 -3.45 6.47
CA MET A 51 1.56 -3.80 7.28
C MET A 51 1.79 -5.32 7.30
N PHE A 52 0.73 -6.10 7.49
CA PHE A 52 0.78 -7.57 7.44
C PHE A 52 1.27 -8.06 6.08
N THR A 53 0.76 -7.49 5.00
CA THR A 53 1.21 -7.85 3.65
C THR A 53 2.66 -7.46 3.40
N LEU A 54 3.13 -6.30 3.88
CA LEU A 54 4.53 -5.89 3.72
C LEU A 54 5.51 -6.87 4.36
N PHE A 55 5.15 -7.49 5.49
CA PHE A 55 5.97 -8.58 6.06
C PHE A 55 6.12 -9.78 5.14
N TYR A 56 5.16 -10.04 4.25
CA TYR A 56 5.29 -11.06 3.20
C TYR A 56 6.06 -10.53 1.98
N LEU A 57 5.81 -9.29 1.56
CA LEU A 57 6.38 -8.72 0.32
C LEU A 57 7.86 -8.37 0.47
N VAL A 58 8.34 -7.98 1.65
CA VAL A 58 9.74 -7.61 1.89
C VAL A 58 10.70 -8.81 1.73
N PRO A 59 10.53 -9.97 2.42
CA PRO A 59 11.39 -11.14 2.23
C PRO A 59 11.36 -11.66 0.80
N ALA A 60 10.18 -11.64 0.20
CA ALA A 60 9.97 -12.11 -1.15
C ALA A 60 10.60 -11.17 -2.21
N SER A 61 10.92 -9.92 -1.85
CA SER A 61 11.71 -9.00 -2.68
C SER A 61 13.22 -9.31 -2.67
N PHE A 62 13.73 -9.94 -1.61
CA PHE A 62 15.15 -10.33 -1.50
C PHE A 62 15.46 -11.61 -2.28
N ASN A 63 14.61 -12.63 -2.16
CA ASN A 63 14.75 -13.90 -2.87
C ASN A 63 13.48 -14.24 -3.64
N LEU A 64 13.54 -14.14 -4.98
CA LEU A 64 12.43 -14.52 -5.86
C LEU A 64 12.08 -16.02 -5.76
N ASP A 65 13.02 -16.87 -5.33
CA ASP A 65 12.76 -18.30 -5.10
C ASP A 65 11.87 -18.56 -3.87
N TRP A 66 11.78 -17.60 -2.95
CA TRP A 66 10.86 -17.65 -1.80
C TRP A 66 9.47 -17.13 -2.16
N ALA A 67 9.35 -16.42 -3.28
CA ALA A 67 8.08 -16.00 -3.83
C ALA A 67 7.46 -17.18 -4.58
N LEU A 68 6.77 -18.06 -3.83
CA LEU A 68 6.00 -19.21 -4.33
C LEU A 68 5.39 -18.99 -5.73
N HIS A 69 4.73 -17.85 -5.93
CA HIS A 69 4.33 -17.37 -7.26
C HIS A 69 4.40 -15.83 -7.38
N PRO A 70 4.96 -15.28 -8.48
CA PRO A 70 5.04 -13.83 -8.71
C PRO A 70 3.66 -13.16 -8.89
N ILE A 71 2.63 -13.93 -9.20
CA ILE A 71 1.24 -13.42 -9.33
C ILE A 71 0.70 -12.97 -7.96
N ILE A 72 1.06 -13.65 -6.87
CA ILE A 72 0.56 -13.35 -5.53
C ILE A 72 0.99 -11.95 -5.10
N MET A 73 2.23 -11.53 -5.40
CA MET A 73 2.71 -10.18 -5.11
C MET A 73 1.87 -9.12 -5.82
N ILE A 74 1.61 -9.30 -7.12
CA ILE A 74 0.84 -8.36 -7.93
C ILE A 74 -0.58 -8.20 -7.37
N VAL A 75 -1.21 -9.32 -7.01
CA VAL A 75 -2.55 -9.32 -6.44
C VAL A 75 -2.57 -8.58 -5.10
N ILE A 76 -1.60 -8.83 -4.22
CA ILE A 76 -1.51 -8.15 -2.92
C ILE A 76 -1.25 -6.65 -3.09
N ASP A 77 -0.36 -6.25 -4.01
CA ASP A 77 -0.11 -4.83 -4.32
C ASP A 77 -1.36 -4.14 -4.86
N LEU A 78 -2.11 -4.83 -5.73
CA LEU A 78 -3.36 -4.30 -6.28
C LEU A 78 -4.44 -4.17 -5.19
N LEU A 79 -4.58 -5.16 -4.30
CA LEU A 79 -5.52 -5.08 -3.18
C LEU A 79 -5.20 -3.91 -2.26
N ASN A 80 -3.92 -3.76 -1.87
CA ASN A 80 -3.47 -2.63 -1.07
C ASN A 80 -3.77 -1.31 -1.77
N CYS A 81 -3.44 -1.20 -3.05
CA CYS A 81 -3.74 -0.02 -3.85
C CYS A 81 -5.24 0.36 -3.79
N ILE A 82 -6.14 -0.60 -4.01
CA ILE A 82 -7.59 -0.34 -3.98
C ILE A 82 -8.03 0.10 -2.59
N PHE A 83 -7.58 -0.57 -1.53
CA PHE A 83 -7.98 -0.23 -0.16
C PHE A 83 -7.48 1.16 0.26
N PHE A 84 -6.22 1.50 -0.04
CA PHE A 84 -5.70 2.85 0.24
C PHE A 84 -6.45 3.92 -0.55
N PHE A 85 -6.81 3.65 -1.81
CA PHE A 85 -7.60 4.58 -2.61
C PHE A 85 -8.97 4.86 -1.99
N CYS A 86 -9.70 3.81 -1.64
CA CYS A 86 -11.00 3.92 -0.98
C CYS A 86 -10.89 4.64 0.37
N ALA A 87 -9.86 4.34 1.16
CA ALA A 87 -9.65 4.95 2.47
C ALA A 87 -9.32 6.45 2.34
N ALA A 88 -8.47 6.82 1.37
CA ALA A 88 -8.12 8.21 1.10
C ALA A 88 -9.34 9.05 0.69
N ILE A 89 -10.17 8.52 -0.22
CA ILE A 89 -11.39 9.20 -0.69
C ILE A 89 -12.41 9.31 0.44
N ALA A 90 -12.68 8.22 1.15
CA ALA A 90 -13.67 8.21 2.22
C ALA A 90 -13.30 9.18 3.35
N LEU A 91 -12.03 9.21 3.75
CA LEU A 91 -11.55 10.10 4.80
C LEU A 91 -11.56 11.57 4.33
N ALA A 92 -11.14 11.85 3.09
CA ALA A 92 -11.19 13.19 2.53
C ALA A 92 -12.63 13.72 2.42
N ALA A 93 -13.56 12.90 1.93
CA ALA A 93 -14.96 13.29 1.76
C ALA A 93 -15.66 13.60 3.08
N LYS A 94 -15.32 12.88 4.16
CA LYS A 94 -15.90 13.12 5.49
C LYS A 94 -15.24 14.29 6.24
N LEU A 95 -13.98 14.60 5.94
CA LEU A 95 -13.29 15.71 6.59
C LEU A 95 -13.65 17.06 5.96
N GLU A 96 -13.97 17.11 4.67
CA GLU A 96 -14.26 18.36 3.92
C GLU A 96 -13.17 19.47 4.06
N CYS A 97 -11.98 19.10 4.55
CA CYS A 97 -10.78 19.91 4.74
C CYS A 97 -11.01 21.37 5.18
N HIS A 98 -11.65 21.57 6.34
CA HIS A 98 -11.80 22.90 6.95
C HIS A 98 -10.67 23.28 7.91
N SER A 99 -10.65 24.55 8.34
CA SER A 99 -9.71 25.02 9.38
C SER A 99 -9.94 24.30 10.71
N CYS A 100 -8.91 23.64 11.23
CA CYS A 100 -8.91 23.01 12.55
C CYS A 100 -8.93 24.02 13.73
N GLY A 101 -9.00 25.33 13.44
CA GLY A 101 -9.19 26.38 14.44
C GLY A 101 -10.64 26.78 14.67
N ASP A 102 -11.58 26.34 13.83
CA ASP A 102 -13.00 26.66 13.97
C ASP A 102 -13.71 25.64 14.87
N GLN A 103 -14.11 26.07 16.06
CA GLN A 103 -14.83 25.22 17.02
C GLN A 103 -16.18 24.73 16.49
N LYS A 104 -16.90 25.50 15.67
CA LYS A 104 -18.17 25.03 15.09
C LYS A 104 -17.97 23.86 14.16
N TYR A 105 -16.87 23.86 13.40
CA TYR A 105 -16.51 22.75 12.54
C TYR A 105 -16.11 21.51 13.37
N LEU A 106 -15.31 21.71 14.41
CA LEU A 106 -14.87 20.63 15.30
C LEU A 106 -16.02 19.91 16.01
N ASP A 107 -17.07 20.64 16.37
CA ASP A 107 -18.24 20.12 17.07
C ASP A 107 -19.27 19.47 16.12
N ARG A 108 -19.41 19.99 14.89
CA ARG A 108 -20.37 19.46 13.91
C ARG A 108 -19.87 18.19 13.22
N ASN A 109 -18.56 18.00 13.09
CA ASN A 109 -18.01 16.87 12.35
C ASN A 109 -17.90 15.60 13.22
N GLU A 110 -18.42 14.48 12.71
CA GLU A 110 -18.41 13.18 13.39
C GLU A 110 -16.99 12.63 13.62
N ILE A 111 -16.03 13.04 12.79
CA ILE A 111 -14.63 12.61 12.92
C ILE A 111 -13.90 13.32 14.06
N THR A 112 -14.20 14.60 14.33
CA THR A 112 -13.47 15.42 15.30
C THR A 112 -14.15 15.51 16.66
N ASN A 113 -15.48 15.39 16.72
CA ASN A 113 -16.27 15.61 17.93
C ASN A 113 -16.04 14.55 19.03
N GLY A 114 -15.56 13.34 18.66
CA GLY A 114 -15.37 12.21 19.56
C GLY A 114 -14.06 12.19 20.38
N SER A 115 -13.31 13.30 20.48
CA SER A 115 -12.06 13.38 21.27
C SER A 115 -12.04 14.54 22.26
N HIS A 116 -11.31 14.36 23.36
CA HIS A 116 -11.01 15.43 24.33
C HIS A 116 -10.27 16.61 23.67
N ASN A 117 -9.44 16.35 22.64
CA ASN A 117 -8.64 17.34 21.93
C ASN A 117 -9.02 17.39 20.43
N LYS A 118 -10.18 17.99 20.13
CA LYS A 118 -10.76 18.03 18.78
C LYS A 118 -9.82 18.66 17.72
N SER A 119 -9.10 19.73 18.08
CA SER A 119 -8.18 20.41 17.15
C SER A 119 -6.96 19.55 16.81
N LYS A 120 -6.41 18.80 17.79
CA LYS A 120 -5.32 17.84 17.57
C LYS A 120 -5.77 16.74 16.61
N ARG A 121 -6.93 16.13 16.90
CA ARG A 121 -7.53 15.08 16.08
C ARG A 121 -7.83 15.52 14.65
N CYS A 122 -8.25 16.77 14.45
CA CYS A 122 -8.45 17.35 13.13
C CYS A 122 -7.15 17.43 12.31
N ARG A 123 -6.06 17.89 12.93
CA ARG A 123 -4.75 17.96 12.26
C ARG A 123 -4.19 16.57 11.94
N GLU A 124 -4.35 15.63 12.86
CA GLU A 124 -3.97 14.23 12.64
C GLU A 124 -4.76 13.62 11.48
N ALA A 125 -6.08 13.84 11.43
CA ALA A 125 -6.92 13.36 10.34
C ALA A 125 -6.53 13.97 8.97
N GLN A 126 -6.25 15.28 8.92
CA GLN A 126 -5.77 15.93 7.71
C GLN A 126 -4.41 15.37 7.25
N ALA A 127 -3.48 15.16 8.18
CA ALA A 127 -2.20 14.53 7.89
C ALA A 127 -2.37 13.10 7.38
N SER A 128 -3.27 12.32 8.00
CA SER A 128 -3.59 10.96 7.56
C SER A 128 -4.14 10.92 6.14
N VAL A 129 -4.98 11.87 5.72
CA VAL A 129 -5.47 11.95 4.33
C VAL A 129 -4.30 12.10 3.36
N ALA A 130 -3.35 13.01 3.64
CA ALA A 130 -2.19 13.20 2.78
C ALA A 130 -1.30 11.93 2.72
N PHE A 131 -1.07 11.29 3.86
CA PHE A 131 -0.24 10.09 3.93
C PHE A 131 -0.91 8.88 3.24
N LEU A 132 -2.23 8.76 3.31
CA LEU A 132 -2.99 7.75 2.55
C LEU A 132 -2.80 7.92 1.04
N TRP A 133 -2.80 9.15 0.53
CA TRP A 133 -2.52 9.44 -0.89
C TRP A 133 -1.08 9.11 -1.28
N PHE A 134 -0.09 9.40 -0.43
CA PHE A 134 1.30 9.03 -0.68
C PHE A 134 1.54 7.52 -0.65
N ALA A 135 0.90 6.80 0.27
CA ALA A 135 0.91 5.34 0.31
C ALA A 135 0.26 4.76 -0.95
N TRP A 136 -0.91 5.28 -1.36
CA TRP A 136 -1.59 4.88 -2.58
C TRP A 136 -0.71 5.05 -3.82
N ALA A 137 -0.04 6.19 -3.96
CA ALA A 137 0.86 6.44 -5.08
C ALA A 137 2.03 5.44 -5.11
N GLY A 138 2.55 5.05 -3.94
CA GLY A 138 3.55 3.98 -3.81
C GLY A 138 3.04 2.64 -4.33
N TYR A 139 1.88 2.19 -3.85
CA TYR A 139 1.27 0.93 -4.29
C TYR A 139 0.92 0.93 -5.78
N MET A 140 0.43 2.06 -6.32
CA MET A 140 0.20 2.20 -7.76
C MET A 140 1.49 2.05 -8.58
N ALA A 141 2.57 2.71 -8.15
CA ALA A 141 3.87 2.58 -8.79
C ALA A 141 4.38 1.13 -8.75
N SER A 142 4.23 0.44 -7.62
CA SER A 142 4.59 -0.98 -7.47
C SER A 142 3.80 -1.90 -8.39
N VAL A 143 2.49 -1.69 -8.53
CA VAL A 143 1.65 -2.45 -9.49
C VAL A 143 2.14 -2.22 -10.92
N ILE A 144 2.41 -0.98 -11.31
CA ILE A 144 2.89 -0.62 -12.65
C ILE A 144 4.24 -1.28 -12.95
N VAL A 145 5.20 -1.17 -12.03
CA VAL A 145 6.54 -1.78 -12.17
C VAL A 145 6.41 -3.30 -12.27
N SER A 146 5.61 -3.92 -11.42
CA SER A 146 5.41 -5.38 -11.43
C SER A 146 4.75 -5.86 -12.73
N PHE A 147 3.83 -5.07 -13.29
CA PHE A 147 3.20 -5.36 -14.57
C PHE A 147 4.18 -5.27 -15.74
N PHE A 148 5.05 -4.25 -15.77
CA PHE A 148 6.10 -4.14 -16.78
C PHE A 148 7.12 -5.28 -16.67
N MET A 149 7.52 -5.65 -15.45
CA MET A 149 8.42 -6.79 -15.22
C MET A 149 7.81 -8.10 -15.72
N SER A 150 6.52 -8.34 -15.47
CA SER A 150 5.79 -9.52 -15.96
C SER A 150 5.76 -9.59 -17.50
N ARG A 151 5.54 -8.46 -18.18
CA ARG A 151 5.57 -8.39 -19.66
C ARG A 151 6.96 -8.66 -20.23
N SER A 152 8.02 -8.14 -19.61
CA SER A 152 9.41 -8.41 -20.05
C SER A 152 9.84 -9.87 -19.83
N ALA A 153 9.29 -10.55 -18.81
CA ALA A 153 9.51 -11.98 -18.63
C ALA A 153 8.75 -12.81 -19.67
N SER A 154 7.57 -12.35 -20.11
CA SER A 154 6.75 -13.00 -21.13
C SER A 154 7.34 -12.89 -22.55
N SER A 155 7.98 -11.77 -22.90
CA SER A 155 8.67 -11.62 -24.19
C SER A 155 9.93 -12.49 -24.31
N ASN A 156 10.55 -12.86 -23.18
CA ASN A 156 11.68 -13.80 -23.16
C ASN A 156 11.22 -15.27 -22.96
N GLY A 157 9.95 -15.50 -22.63
CA GLY A 157 9.35 -16.83 -22.39
C GLY A 157 8.97 -17.62 -23.65
N ARG A 158 9.19 -17.06 -24.85
CA ARG A 158 9.12 -17.81 -26.12
C ARG A 158 10.47 -18.37 -26.60
N SER A 159 11.57 -18.15 -25.86
CA SER A 159 12.89 -18.70 -26.22
C SER A 159 13.32 -19.91 -25.39
N SER A 160 12.48 -20.45 -24.50
CA SER A 160 12.79 -21.67 -23.71
C SER A 160 11.97 -22.90 -24.08
N ARG A 161 11.28 -22.89 -25.24
CA ARG A 161 10.58 -24.07 -25.80
C ARG A 161 10.89 -24.33 -27.27
N THR A 162 12.07 -23.94 -27.75
CA THR A 162 12.64 -24.61 -28.93
C THR A 162 13.15 -25.96 -28.46
N GLY A 163 12.36 -27.01 -28.71
CA GLY A 163 12.77 -28.38 -28.49
C GLY A 163 14.13 -28.62 -29.13
N SER A 164 15.14 -28.85 -28.29
CA SER A 164 16.37 -29.53 -28.69
C SER A 164 16.01 -30.99 -29.01
N ARG A 165 15.47 -31.19 -30.21
CA ARG A 165 15.32 -32.47 -30.89
C ARG A 165 15.95 -32.31 -32.27
N ARG A 166 17.27 -32.58 -32.36
CA ARG A 166 18.12 -32.90 -33.54
C ARG A 166 19.55 -32.45 -33.22
N ALA A 167 20.62 -33.24 -33.26
CA ALA A 167 20.86 -34.63 -33.62
C ALA A 167 22.24 -35.02 -33.01
N PRO A 168 22.54 -36.29 -32.73
CA PRO A 168 23.89 -36.69 -32.38
C PRO A 168 24.73 -36.75 -33.65
N ASN A 169 25.76 -35.89 -33.79
CA ASN A 169 26.77 -36.13 -34.80
C ASN A 169 27.79 -37.13 -34.25
N MET A 170 27.78 -38.29 -34.89
CA MET A 170 28.63 -39.43 -34.60
C MET A 170 30.10 -39.09 -34.75
N ALA A 171 30.92 -39.79 -33.98
CA ALA A 171 32.36 -39.86 -34.15
C ALA A 171 32.74 -40.12 -35.61
N GLN A 172 33.76 -39.41 -36.10
CA GLN A 172 34.60 -39.91 -37.17
C GLN A 172 36.06 -39.81 -36.73
N VAL A 173 36.61 -41.00 -36.49
CA VAL A 173 37.98 -41.52 -36.62
C VAL A 173 39.14 -40.53 -36.47
#